data_AF-A0A937FVT6-F1
#
_entry.id   AF-A0A937FVT6-F1
#
_cell.length_a   1.000
_cell.length_b   1.000
_cell.length_c   1.000
_cell.angle_alpha   90.00
_cell.angle_beta   90.00
_cell.angle_gamma   90.00
#
_symmetry.space_group_name_H-M   'P 1'
#
loop_
_entity.id
_entity.type
_entity.pdbx_description
1 polymer ?
#
loop_
_entity_poly.entity_id
_entity_poly.type
_entity_poly.pdbx_seq_one_letter_code
_entity_poly.pdbx_strand_id
1 'polypeptide(L)' 'MKKINLHDKRFIAIENNKGLSSNETIFHYKQSGEVITGTYKGGAIVEGSIVGKQTGVDRIELLFQCRTVAR' A
#
# COMPACT_ATOMS: atom_id res chain seq x y z
N MET A 1 19.47 2.40 -14.45
CA MET A 1 18.02 2.52 -14.18
C MET A 1 17.83 3.04 -12.75
N LYS A 2 16.82 3.87 -12.50
CA LYS A 2 16.60 4.51 -11.19
C LYS A 2 15.76 3.59 -10.30
N LYS A 3 16.19 3.34 -9.05
CA LYS A 3 15.39 2.63 -8.04
C LYS A 3 14.03 3.33 -7.85
N ILE A 4 12.97 2.55 -7.65
CA ILE A 4 11.64 3.09 -7.28
C ILE A 4 11.75 3.98 -6.04
N ASN A 5 11.01 5.08 -6.03
CA ASN A 5 10.82 5.92 -4.85
C ASN A 5 9.31 6.02 -4.56
N LEU A 6 8.86 5.43 -3.45
CA LEU A 6 7.48 5.46 -2.98
C LEU A 6 7.23 6.53 -1.91
N HIS A 7 8.24 7.29 -1.50
CA HIS A 7 8.10 8.27 -0.43
C HIS A 7 7.05 9.34 -0.76
N ASP A 8 6.08 9.49 0.14
CA ASP A 8 4.91 10.38 0.05
C ASP A 8 4.02 10.15 -1.19
N LYS A 9 4.16 8.99 -1.85
CA LYS A 9 3.30 8.64 -2.96
C LYS A 9 1.96 8.09 -2.47
N ARG A 10 0.90 8.51 -3.16
CA ARG A 10 -0.46 8.05 -2.93
C ARG A 10 -0.97 7.31 -4.15
N PHE A 11 -1.64 6.19 -3.94
CA PHE A 11 -2.20 5.35 -4.99
C PHE A 11 -3.63 4.94 -4.62
N ILE A 12 -4.44 4.69 -5.65
CA ILE A 12 -5.76 4.06 -5.54
C ILE A 12 -5.74 2.75 -6.30
N ALA A 13 -6.60 1.80 -5.91
CA ALA A 13 -6.80 0.60 -6.73
C ALA A 13 -7.73 0.96 -7.91
N ILE A 14 -7.25 0.76 -9.15
CA ILE A 14 -8.06 0.95 -10.36
C ILE A 14 -9.03 -0.23 -10.53
N GLU A 15 -8.58 -1.44 -10.20
CA GLU A 15 -9.35 -2.67 -10.25
C GLU A 15 -8.86 -3.62 -9.16
N ASN A 16 -9.78 -4.34 -8.50
CA ASN A 16 -9.43 -5.39 -7.55
C ASN A 16 -10.52 -6.48 -7.53
N ASN A 17 -10.30 -7.55 -8.28
CA ASN A 17 -11.31 -8.61 -8.45
C ASN A 17 -11.42 -9.57 -7.25
N LYS A 18 -10.46 -9.58 -6.32
CA LYS A 18 -10.36 -10.59 -5.25
C LYS A 18 -9.98 -10.02 -3.88
N GLY A 19 -10.12 -8.71 -3.68
CA GLY A 19 -9.78 -8.04 -2.42
C GLY A 19 -10.79 -6.98 -2.02
N LEU A 20 -10.53 -6.33 -0.88
CA LEU A 20 -11.46 -5.36 -0.29
C LEU A 20 -11.15 -3.91 -0.66
N SER A 21 -10.02 -3.65 -1.29
CA SER A 21 -9.66 -2.29 -1.73
C SER A 21 -10.39 -1.92 -3.01
N SER A 22 -10.85 -0.68 -3.08
CA SER A 22 -11.52 -0.10 -4.24
C SER A 22 -10.79 1.18 -4.70
N ASN A 23 -11.37 1.89 -5.66
CA ASN A 23 -10.95 3.24 -6.03
C ASN A 23 -11.10 4.27 -4.89
N GLU A 24 -11.85 3.93 -3.84
CA GLU A 24 -11.97 4.74 -2.62
C GLU A 24 -10.83 4.46 -1.62
N THR A 25 -10.12 3.33 -1.76
CA THR A 25 -9.01 2.98 -0.88
C THR A 25 -7.74 3.71 -1.30
N ILE A 26 -7.29 4.65 -0.47
CA ILE A 26 -6.07 5.42 -0.70
C ILE A 26 -4.92 4.78 0.06
N PHE A 27 -3.90 4.34 -0.65
CA PHE A 27 -2.64 3.87 -0.10
C PHE A 27 -1.63 5.01 -0.05
N HIS A 28 -1.11 5.33 1.13
CA HIS A 28 -0.07 6.34 1.32
C HIS A 28 1.22 5.67 1.76
N TYR A 29 2.23 5.70 0.89
CA TYR A 29 3.52 5.07 1.13
C TYR A 29 4.55 6.06 1.68
N LYS A 30 5.43 5.55 2.54
CA LYS A 30 6.65 6.19 3.02
C LYS A 30 7.81 5.24 2.74
N GLN A 31 8.90 5.78 2.25
CA GLN A 31 10.12 5.01 1.99
C GLN A 31 11.32 5.71 2.64
N SER A 32 12.18 4.93 3.27
CA SER A 32 13.47 5.37 3.83
C SER A 32 14.53 4.34 3.44
N GLY A 33 15.38 4.69 2.49
CA GLY A 33 16.26 3.72 1.83
C GLY A 33 15.44 2.61 1.17
N GLU A 34 15.67 1.37 1.60
CA GLU A 34 14.94 0.21 1.10
C GLU A 34 13.72 -0.14 1.96
N VAL A 35 13.55 0.47 3.13
CA VAL A 35 12.42 0.21 4.02
C VAL A 35 11.18 0.94 3.50
N ILE A 36 10.08 0.21 3.38
CA ILE A 36 8.78 0.72 2.94
C ILE A 36 7.78 0.55 4.08
N THR A 37 7.06 1.62 4.39
CA THR A 37 5.90 1.60 5.28
C THR A 37 4.74 2.31 4.59
N GLY A 38 3.53 2.12 5.10
CA GLY A 38 2.40 2.87 4.58
C GLY A 38 1.15 2.68 5.41
N THR A 39 0.19 3.58 5.19
CA THR A 39 -1.16 3.45 5.72
C THR A 39 -2.15 3.46 4.57
N TYR A 40 -3.27 2.77 4.73
CA TYR A 40 -4.34 2.79 3.74
C TYR A 40 -5.71 2.76 4.39
N LYS A 41 -6.70 3.40 3.74
CA LYS A 41 -8.09 3.45 4.20
C LYS A 41 -9.02 3.88 3.07
N GLY A 42 -10.32 3.62 3.25
CA GLY A 42 -11.39 3.99 2.32
C GLY A 42 -12.09 2.78 1.71
N GLY A 43 -13.35 2.96 1.31
CA GLY A 43 -14.25 1.86 0.97
C GLY A 43 -14.53 0.98 2.19
N ALA A 44 -14.39 -0.34 2.02
CA ALA A 44 -14.61 -1.32 3.10
C ALA A 44 -13.48 -1.36 4.16
N ILE A 45 -12.38 -0.63 3.93
CA ILE A 45 -11.21 -0.62 4.83
C ILE A 45 -11.25 0.60 5.74
N VAL A 46 -11.40 0.36 7.04
CA VAL A 46 -11.41 1.42 8.07
C VAL A 46 -9.99 1.96 8.28
N GLU A 47 -9.04 1.04 8.47
CA GLU A 47 -7.62 1.36 8.58
C GLU A 47 -6.78 0.15 8.18
N GLY A 48 -5.64 0.41 7.56
CA GLY A 48 -4.68 -0.59 7.13
C GLY A 48 -3.26 -0.07 7.24
N SER A 49 -2.33 -0.99 7.42
CA SER A 49 -0.89 -0.71 7.51
C SER A 49 -0.10 -1.64 6.62
N ILE A 50 0.97 -1.10 6.05
CA ILE A 50 1.93 -1.81 5.20
C ILE A 50 3.31 -1.70 5.84
N VAL A 51 4.03 -2.82 5.85
CA VAL A 51 5.46 -2.87 6.13
C VAL A 51 6.14 -3.71 5.06
N GLY A 52 7.35 -3.36 4.65
CA GLY A 52 8.02 -4.08 3.59
C GLY A 52 9.36 -3.48 3.20
N LYS A 53 9.88 -3.94 2.07
CA LYS A 53 11.17 -3.50 1.55
C LYS A 53 11.27 -3.56 0.03
N GLN A 54 12.11 -2.70 -0.52
CA GLN A 54 12.55 -2.80 -1.91
C GLN A 54 13.65 -3.88 -2.01
N THR A 55 13.43 -4.88 -2.87
CA THR A 55 14.35 -6.02 -3.05
C THR A 55 15.06 -6.02 -4.39
N GLY A 56 14.67 -5.12 -5.30
CA GLY A 56 15.31 -4.94 -6.62
C GLY A 56 15.05 -3.55 -7.18
N VAL A 57 15.50 -3.29 -8.42
CA VAL A 57 15.28 -2.00 -9.09
C VAL A 57 13.79 -1.71 -9.25
N ASP A 58 13.01 -2.74 -9.51
CA ASP A 58 11.58 -2.72 -9.85
C ASP A 58 10.74 -3.68 -8.99
N ARG A 59 11.32 -4.28 -7.95
CA ARG A 59 10.66 -5.28 -7.09
C ARG A 59 10.60 -4.84 -5.64
N ILE A 60 9.43 -5.04 -5.02
CA ILE A 60 9.18 -4.81 -3.60
C ILE A 60 8.51 -6.05 -2.99
N GLU A 61 8.66 -6.22 -1.69
CA GLU A 61 7.97 -7.25 -0.90
C GLU A 61 7.27 -6.57 0.27
N LEU A 62 5.97 -6.83 0.42
CA LEU A 62 5.10 -6.17 1.39
C LEU A 62 4.36 -7.20 2.23
N LEU A 63 4.22 -6.90 3.52
CA LEU A 63 3.26 -7.48 4.43
C LEU A 63 2.22 -6.40 4.77
N PHE A 64 0.97 -6.80 4.92
CA PHE A 64 -0.13 -5.88 5.15
C PHE A 64 -1.19 -6.49 6.06
N GLN A 65 -1.87 -5.62 6.79
CA GLN A 65 -3.03 -5.95 7.60
C GLN A 65 -4.03 -4.79 7.55
N CYS A 66 -5.32 -5.09 7.68
CA CYS A 66 -6.35 -4.08 7.83
C CYS A 66 -7.48 -4.51 8.75
N ARG A 67 -8.11 -3.51 9.38
CA ARG A 67 -9.44 -3.63 9.94
C ARG A 67 -10.46 -3.18 8.90
N THR A 68 -11.48 -4.00 8.71
CA THR A 68 -12.59 -3.73 7.80
C THR A 68 -13.80 -3.26 8.59
N VAL A 69 -14.80 -2.71 7.89
CA VAL A 69 -16.13 -2.57 8.49
C VAL A 69 -16.65 -3.94 8.94
N ALA A 70 -17.33 -3.99 10.08
CA ALA A 70 -18.03 -5.19 10.49
C ALA A 70 -19.10 -5.51 9.45
N ARG A 71 -19.21 -6.77 9.04
CA ARG A 71 -20.33 -7.25 8.23
C ARG A 71 -21.56 -7.43 9.10
#